data_AF-A0A7W0NUF5-F1
#
_entry.id   AF-A0A7W0NUF5-F1
#
_cell.length_a   1.000
_cell.length_b   1.000
_cell.length_c   1.000
_cell.angle_alpha   90.00
_cell.angle_beta   90.00
_cell.angle_gamma   90.00
#
_symmetry.space_group_name_H-M   'P 1'
#
loop_
_entity.id
_entity.type
_entity.pdbx_description
1 polymer ?
#
loop_
_entity_poly.entity_id
_entity_poly.type
_entity_poly.pdbx_seq_one_letter_code
_entity_poly.pdbx_strand_id
1 'polypeptide(L)'
;MKGNLSREMRRPSGSRSIARSILVVVLILATVVFAVHALALLYDGRYSVTRQDYWRIYALDLEFPFPINALYRYNDHPTFFPSLFWLPILYFFQNNQTLLFWTGQAVTLTTVGLLLVSLGRSPSLGLVPRLALGLLYTLASLWLGKINVTASGGFSCMTSLLMNAVVLGFLALGRLQTTESARTRRWLFAGVLGAGIVATFSFGTGMAAWPTFLLLALFYRLGWKIAAALAVAGVVNLIILLLLPNNGESAVSDGLSHLLPDLPQIIARYFQVLGAPWIDYGSGWLSRSINPSTSWRESSACSEWLWPFTV
;
A
#
# COMPACT_ATOMS: atom_id res chain seq x y z
N MET A 1 -10.12 -24.46 63.87
CA MET A 1 -9.16 -25.37 63.21
C MET A 1 -8.72 -24.74 61.89
N LYS A 2 -7.41 -24.52 61.76
CA LYS A 2 -6.74 -23.83 60.66
C LYS A 2 -6.64 -24.77 59.45
N GLY A 3 -7.33 -24.43 58.36
CA GLY A 3 -7.16 -25.09 57.06
C GLY A 3 -6.18 -24.35 56.18
N ASN A 4 -4.88 -24.50 56.45
CA ASN A 4 -3.81 -24.09 55.54
C ASN A 4 -3.80 -25.04 54.33
N LEU A 5 -4.61 -24.75 53.32
CA LEU A 5 -4.46 -25.34 52.00
C LEU A 5 -3.38 -24.56 51.26
N SER A 6 -2.20 -25.16 51.29
CA SER A 6 -1.03 -24.87 50.46
C SER A 6 -1.44 -24.57 49.02
N ARG A 7 -1.42 -23.28 48.68
CA ARG A 7 -1.24 -22.81 47.31
C ARG A 7 0.14 -23.30 46.86
N GLU A 8 0.18 -24.51 46.32
CA GLU A 8 1.28 -24.97 45.49
C GLU A 8 1.45 -23.97 44.34
N MET A 9 2.44 -23.11 44.51
CA MET A 9 3.10 -22.40 43.43
C MET A 9 3.64 -23.45 42.45
N ARG A 10 2.82 -23.85 41.47
CA ARG A 10 3.29 -24.48 40.23
C ARG A 10 4.19 -23.48 39.53
N ARG A 11 5.47 -23.45 39.91
CA ARG A 11 6.52 -22.81 39.12
C ARG A 11 6.51 -23.50 37.75
N PRO A 12 6.35 -22.76 36.64
CA PRO A 12 6.47 -23.36 35.32
C PRO A 12 7.84 -24.04 35.22
N SER A 13 7.88 -25.29 34.74
CA SER A 13 9.11 -26.06 34.62
C SER A 13 10.16 -25.27 33.84
N GLY A 14 11.38 -25.15 34.37
CA GLY A 14 12.43 -24.26 33.86
C GLY A 14 12.73 -24.43 32.36
N SER A 15 12.57 -25.65 31.83
CA SER A 15 12.71 -25.96 30.40
C SER A 15 11.75 -25.17 29.49
N ARG A 16 10.48 -24.99 29.90
CA ARG A 16 9.50 -24.22 29.12
C ARG A 16 9.81 -22.72 29.10
N SER A 17 10.43 -22.20 30.16
CA SER A 17 10.86 -20.81 30.24
C SER A 17 12.05 -20.54 29.32
N ILE A 18 13.03 -21.47 29.28
CA ILE A 18 14.22 -21.35 28.42
C ILE A 18 13.84 -21.42 26.93
N ALA A 19 13.03 -22.41 26.54
CA ALA A 19 12.59 -22.56 25.15
C ALA A 19 11.84 -21.32 24.64
N ARG A 20 10.99 -20.73 25.50
CA ARG A 20 10.29 -19.49 25.17
C ARG A 20 11.24 -18.30 24.98
N SER A 21 12.23 -18.14 25.85
CA SER A 21 13.24 -17.07 25.72
C SER A 21 14.06 -17.22 24.44
N ILE A 22 14.48 -18.44 24.10
CA ILE A 22 15.18 -18.74 22.84
C ILE A 22 14.31 -18.35 21.65
N LEU A 23 13.04 -18.76 21.63
CA LEU A 23 12.12 -18.44 20.54
C LEU A 23 11.93 -16.92 20.37
N VAL A 24 11.81 -16.17 21.46
CA VAL A 24 11.70 -14.71 21.43
C VAL A 24 12.94 -14.08 20.78
N VAL A 25 14.14 -14.50 21.21
CA VAL A 25 15.40 -14.00 20.64
C VAL A 25 15.51 -14.34 19.15
N VAL A 26 15.17 -15.57 18.76
CA VAL A 26 15.18 -16.00 17.35
C VAL A 26 14.24 -15.15 16.51
N LEU A 27 13.01 -14.89 16.97
CA LEU A 27 12.05 -14.08 16.19
C LEU A 27 12.49 -12.63 16.03
N ILE A 28 13.08 -12.03 17.07
CA ILE A 28 13.64 -10.67 17.01
C ILE A 28 14.81 -10.62 16.04
N LEU A 29 15.77 -11.54 16.19
CA LEU A 29 16.94 -11.61 15.32
C LEU A 29 16.54 -11.86 13.86
N ALA A 30 15.63 -12.80 13.60
CA ALA A 30 15.12 -13.07 12.26
C ALA A 30 14.49 -11.83 11.63
N THR A 31 13.71 -11.07 12.39
CA THR A 31 13.09 -9.83 11.90
C THR A 31 14.14 -8.77 11.54
N VAL A 32 15.10 -8.52 12.43
CA VAL A 32 16.14 -7.50 12.23
C VAL A 32 17.10 -7.90 11.10
N VAL A 33 17.61 -9.13 11.12
CA VAL A 33 18.53 -9.64 10.10
C VAL A 33 17.86 -9.63 8.73
N PHE A 34 16.61 -10.10 8.63
CA PHE A 34 15.87 -10.04 7.37
C PHE A 34 15.69 -8.60 6.90
N ALA A 35 15.26 -7.67 7.76
CA ALA A 35 15.03 -6.28 7.36
C ALA A 35 16.32 -5.63 6.84
N VAL A 36 17.44 -5.79 7.55
CA VAL A 36 18.74 -5.25 7.13
C VAL A 36 19.20 -5.88 5.83
N HIS A 37 19.10 -7.20 5.70
CA HIS A 37 19.52 -7.91 4.49
C HIS A 37 18.66 -7.55 3.28
N ALA A 38 17.34 -7.48 3.44
CA ALA A 38 16.42 -7.06 2.39
C ALA A 38 16.70 -5.63 1.95
N LEU A 39 16.94 -4.70 2.88
CA LEU A 39 17.31 -3.32 2.53
C LEU A 39 18.65 -3.23 1.79
N ALA A 40 19.64 -4.03 2.19
CA ALA A 40 20.93 -4.08 1.49
C ALA A 40 20.76 -4.59 0.05
N LEU A 41 20.00 -5.67 -0.14
CA LEU A 41 19.70 -6.22 -1.47
C LEU A 41 18.86 -5.25 -2.33
N LEU A 42 17.89 -4.56 -1.73
CA LEU A 42 17.10 -3.54 -2.43
C LEU A 42 17.96 -2.33 -2.82
N TYR A 43 18.89 -1.93 -1.96
CA TYR A 43 19.82 -0.85 -2.28
C TYR A 43 20.76 -1.24 -3.42
N ASP A 44 21.33 -2.45 -3.38
CA ASP A 44 22.21 -2.95 -4.44
C ASP A 44 21.46 -3.09 -5.78
N GLY A 45 20.23 -3.64 -5.74
CA GLY A 45 19.37 -3.82 -6.90
C GLY A 45 18.57 -2.58 -7.34
N ARG A 46 18.77 -1.42 -6.72
CA ARG A 46 17.98 -0.20 -6.99
C ARG A 46 18.21 0.31 -8.41
N TYR A 47 17.19 0.96 -8.98
CA TYR A 47 17.36 1.70 -10.23
C TYR A 47 17.91 3.10 -9.94
N SER A 48 19.11 3.37 -10.48
CA SER A 48 19.76 4.70 -10.38
C SER A 48 19.27 5.69 -11.44
N VAL A 49 18.56 5.20 -12.46
CA VAL A 49 18.05 5.99 -13.59
C VAL A 49 16.55 5.75 -13.77
N THR A 50 15.86 6.69 -14.42
CA THR A 50 14.45 6.57 -14.78
C THR A 50 14.20 5.27 -15.54
N ARG A 51 13.19 4.51 -15.13
CA ARG A 51 12.84 3.22 -15.72
C ARG A 51 11.33 3.04 -15.77
N GLN A 52 10.90 2.05 -16.57
CA GLN A 52 9.51 1.68 -16.74
C GLN A 52 8.75 2.89 -17.32
N ASP A 53 7.49 2.92 -16.99
CA ASP A 53 6.45 3.89 -17.24
C ASP A 53 6.76 5.34 -16.84
N TYR A 54 7.83 5.59 -16.06
CA TYR A 54 8.17 6.93 -15.58
C TYR A 54 8.51 7.93 -16.68
N TRP A 55 8.98 7.48 -17.85
CA TRP A 55 9.23 8.39 -18.97
C TRP A 55 7.95 9.08 -19.45
N ARG A 56 6.81 8.39 -19.41
CA ARG A 56 5.50 8.95 -19.78
C ARG A 56 4.97 9.90 -18.69
N ILE A 57 5.21 9.56 -17.43
CA ILE A 57 4.89 10.44 -16.30
C ILE A 57 5.71 11.74 -16.39
N TYR A 58 7.01 11.65 -16.67
CA TYR A 58 7.85 12.83 -16.81
C TYR A 58 7.53 13.67 -18.05
N ALA A 59 7.06 13.06 -19.13
CA ALA A 59 6.53 13.84 -20.26
C ALA A 59 5.39 14.75 -19.81
N LEU A 60 4.41 14.22 -19.08
CA LEU A 60 3.32 15.03 -18.49
C LEU A 60 3.83 16.08 -17.49
N ASP A 61 4.77 15.69 -16.63
CA ASP A 61 5.31 16.60 -15.61
C ASP A 61 6.11 17.76 -16.21
N LEU A 62 6.70 17.56 -17.39
CA LEU A 62 7.42 18.61 -18.12
C LEU A 62 6.49 19.45 -19.01
N GLU A 63 5.34 18.90 -19.42
CA GLU A 63 4.35 19.57 -20.25
C GLU A 63 3.39 20.45 -19.44
N PHE A 64 2.90 19.97 -18.30
CA PHE A 64 1.91 20.65 -17.48
C PHE A 64 2.46 21.07 -16.10
N PRO A 65 2.06 22.24 -15.58
CA PRO A 65 2.46 22.65 -14.23
C PRO A 65 1.72 21.86 -13.15
N PHE A 66 2.33 21.71 -11.98
CA PHE A 66 1.64 21.25 -10.78
C PHE A 66 0.55 22.25 -10.35
N PRO A 67 -0.67 21.82 -9.96
CA PRO A 67 -1.11 20.44 -9.72
C PRO A 67 -1.73 19.72 -10.93
N ILE A 68 -1.76 20.34 -12.11
CA ILE A 68 -2.48 19.83 -13.28
C ILE A 68 -1.88 18.49 -13.73
N ASN A 69 -0.55 18.43 -13.90
CA ASN A 69 0.16 17.20 -14.28
C ASN A 69 -0.19 15.99 -13.38
N ALA A 70 -0.26 16.22 -12.07
CA ALA A 70 -0.46 15.19 -11.06
C ALA A 70 -1.92 14.69 -10.98
N LEU A 71 -2.85 15.42 -11.59
CA LEU A 71 -4.26 15.05 -11.73
C LEU A 71 -4.55 14.25 -13.01
N TYR A 72 -3.63 14.22 -13.98
CA TYR A 72 -3.79 13.35 -15.13
C TYR A 72 -3.68 11.88 -14.71
N ARG A 73 -4.55 11.06 -15.29
CA ARG A 73 -4.46 9.61 -15.15
C ARG A 73 -3.32 9.08 -16.00
N TYR A 74 -2.51 8.27 -15.36
CA TYR A 74 -1.48 7.42 -15.94
C TYR A 74 -1.87 5.96 -15.68
N ASN A 75 -1.99 5.12 -16.72
CA ASN A 75 -2.51 3.75 -16.59
C ASN A 75 -3.80 3.71 -15.72
N ASP A 76 -4.79 4.53 -16.09
CA ASP A 76 -6.10 4.67 -15.43
C ASP A 76 -6.12 5.21 -13.99
N HIS A 77 -5.01 5.71 -13.44
CA HIS A 77 -4.99 6.30 -12.10
C HIS A 77 -4.09 7.54 -12.01
N PRO A 78 -4.45 8.54 -11.17
CA PRO A 78 -3.60 9.68 -10.91
C PRO A 78 -2.51 9.33 -9.89
N THR A 79 -1.45 10.11 -9.89
CA THR A 79 -0.28 9.95 -9.01
C THR A 79 -0.01 11.22 -8.20
N PHE A 80 -1.09 11.86 -7.74
CA PHE A 80 -1.07 13.17 -7.08
C PHE A 80 -0.10 13.26 -5.90
N PHE A 81 -0.23 12.36 -4.91
CA PHE A 81 0.62 12.40 -3.72
C PHE A 81 2.07 11.97 -3.97
N PRO A 82 2.35 10.92 -4.77
CA PRO A 82 3.70 10.60 -5.23
C PRO A 82 4.39 11.76 -5.94
N SER A 83 3.65 12.56 -6.73
CA SER A 83 4.18 13.73 -7.44
C SER A 83 4.76 14.78 -6.50
N LEU A 84 4.27 14.89 -5.26
CA LEU A 84 4.84 15.78 -4.24
C LEU A 84 6.29 15.41 -3.88
N PHE A 85 6.71 14.17 -4.12
CA PHE A 85 8.07 13.69 -3.86
C PHE A 85 8.93 13.73 -5.11
N TRP A 86 8.43 13.22 -6.24
CA TRP A 86 9.27 13.14 -7.43
C TRP A 86 9.42 14.47 -8.16
N LEU A 87 8.46 15.40 -8.11
CA LEU A 87 8.57 16.67 -8.81
C LEU A 87 9.73 17.52 -8.26
N PRO A 88 9.88 17.69 -6.93
CA PRO A 88 11.08 18.33 -6.39
C PRO A 88 12.36 17.60 -6.81
N ILE A 89 12.35 16.26 -6.85
CA ILE A 89 13.51 15.47 -7.26
C ILE A 89 13.87 15.70 -8.73
N LEU A 90 12.86 15.76 -9.61
CA LEU A 90 12.99 16.05 -11.03
C LEU A 90 13.58 17.45 -11.25
N TYR A 91 13.00 18.50 -10.64
CA TYR A 91 13.40 19.88 -10.90
C TYR A 91 14.66 20.33 -10.14
N PHE A 92 14.87 19.87 -8.91
CA PHE A 92 15.96 20.38 -8.05
C PHE A 92 17.11 19.39 -7.83
N PHE A 93 16.87 18.09 -8.00
CA PHE A 93 17.87 17.05 -7.70
C PHE A 93 18.31 16.26 -8.94
N GLN A 94 18.20 16.88 -10.13
CA GLN A 94 18.60 16.28 -11.41
C GLN A 94 17.99 14.89 -11.61
N ASN A 95 16.78 14.70 -11.10
CA ASN A 95 16.05 13.44 -11.16
C ASN A 95 16.79 12.25 -10.52
N ASN A 96 17.50 12.47 -9.41
CA ASN A 96 18.21 11.42 -8.69
C ASN A 96 17.25 10.35 -8.11
N GLN A 97 17.10 9.24 -8.83
CA GLN A 97 16.23 8.12 -8.45
C GLN A 97 16.64 7.45 -7.13
N THR A 98 17.89 7.59 -6.69
CA THR A 98 18.32 7.06 -5.39
C THR A 98 17.64 7.82 -4.24
N LEU A 99 17.41 9.13 -4.38
CA LEU A 99 16.69 9.91 -3.38
C LEU A 99 15.21 9.49 -3.31
N LEU A 100 14.60 9.24 -4.46
CA LEU A 100 13.22 8.77 -4.55
C LEU A 100 13.07 7.35 -3.98
N PHE A 101 14.03 6.47 -4.27
CA PHE A 101 14.15 5.15 -3.62
C PHE A 101 14.17 5.26 -2.09
N TRP A 102 15.06 6.08 -1.52
CA TRP A 102 15.13 6.24 -0.08
C TRP A 102 13.85 6.81 0.52
N THR A 103 13.16 7.70 -0.21
CA THR A 103 11.85 8.22 0.19
C THR A 103 10.82 7.09 0.29
N GLY A 104 10.69 6.25 -0.74
CA GLY A 104 9.80 5.08 -0.72
C GLY A 104 10.14 4.09 0.39
N GLN A 105 11.43 3.81 0.62
CA GLN A 105 11.88 2.94 1.70
C GLN A 105 11.59 3.53 3.08
N ALA A 106 11.77 4.83 3.28
CA ALA A 106 11.44 5.50 4.54
C ALA A 106 9.94 5.41 4.87
N VAL A 107 9.06 5.59 3.87
CA VAL A 107 7.61 5.43 4.03
C VAL A 107 7.25 3.97 4.32
N THR A 108 7.92 3.01 3.67
CA THR A 108 7.76 1.57 3.95
C THR A 108 8.11 1.23 5.38
N LEU A 109 9.27 1.68 5.86
CA LEU A 109 9.74 1.45 7.22
C LEU A 109 8.82 2.13 8.26
N THR A 110 8.30 3.31 7.93
CA THR A 110 7.28 3.97 8.76
C THR A 110 6.04 3.09 8.88
N THR A 111 5.57 2.50 7.78
CA THR A 111 4.42 1.58 7.76
C THR A 111 4.66 0.35 8.63
N VAL A 112 5.82 -0.29 8.49
CA VAL A 112 6.24 -1.42 9.34
C VAL A 112 6.29 -1.01 10.80
N GLY A 113 6.92 0.13 11.12
CA GLY A 113 7.02 0.66 12.47
C GLY A 113 5.64 0.91 13.11
N LEU A 114 4.70 1.51 12.39
CA LEU A 114 3.33 1.73 12.85
C LEU A 114 2.63 0.40 13.21
N LEU A 115 2.77 -0.62 12.36
CA LEU A 115 2.21 -1.95 12.61
C LEU A 115 2.86 -2.64 13.82
N LEU A 116 4.20 -2.60 13.92
CA LEU A 116 4.93 -3.19 15.05
C LEU A 116 4.56 -2.51 16.37
N VAL A 117 4.46 -1.18 16.37
CA VAL A 117 4.04 -0.41 17.55
C VAL A 117 2.59 -0.74 17.92
N SER A 118 1.70 -0.90 16.94
CA SER A 118 0.31 -1.30 17.18
C SER A 118 0.22 -2.71 17.79
N LEU A 119 0.95 -3.67 17.22
CA LEU A 119 1.07 -5.03 17.75
C LEU A 119 1.63 -5.03 19.18
N GLY A 120 2.68 -4.25 19.44
CA GLY A 120 3.29 -4.13 20.76
C GLY A 120 2.33 -3.65 21.83
N ARG A 121 1.39 -2.77 21.46
CA ARG A 121 0.34 -2.24 22.35
C ARG A 121 -0.89 -3.13 22.48
N SER A 122 -1.03 -4.18 21.68
CA SER A 122 -2.20 -5.06 21.73
C SER A 122 -2.17 -5.95 22.98
N PRO A 123 -3.14 -5.85 23.90
CA PRO A 123 -3.19 -6.71 25.09
C PRO A 123 -3.69 -8.12 24.78
N SER A 124 -4.33 -8.35 23.62
CA SER A 124 -5.01 -9.60 23.30
C SER A 124 -4.07 -10.75 22.89
N LEU A 125 -2.85 -10.42 22.47
CA LEU A 125 -1.89 -11.41 21.98
C LEU A 125 -0.77 -11.63 23.00
N GLY A 126 -0.29 -12.86 23.14
CA GLY A 126 0.97 -13.12 23.87
C GLY A 126 2.19 -12.56 23.11
N LEU A 127 3.34 -12.45 23.80
CA LEU A 127 4.57 -11.92 23.20
C LEU A 127 5.01 -12.67 21.93
N VAL A 128 4.98 -14.01 21.95
CA VAL A 128 5.44 -14.83 20.81
C VAL A 128 4.57 -14.61 19.56
N PRO A 129 3.23 -14.68 19.61
CA PRO A 129 2.38 -14.32 18.48
C PRO A 129 2.61 -12.90 17.96
N ARG A 130 2.82 -11.90 18.83
CA ARG A 130 3.13 -10.53 18.40
C ARG A 130 4.42 -10.46 17.60
N LEU A 131 5.47 -11.14 18.06
CA LEU A 131 6.76 -11.18 17.36
C LEU A 131 6.65 -11.95 16.03
N ALA A 132 5.91 -13.06 15.99
CA ALA A 132 5.67 -13.80 14.77
C ALA A 132 4.91 -12.97 13.72
N LEU A 133 3.84 -12.26 14.13
CA LEU A 133 3.14 -11.32 13.24
C LEU A 133 4.04 -10.15 12.81
N GLY A 134 4.87 -9.64 13.72
CA GLY A 134 5.84 -8.59 13.39
C GLY A 134 6.85 -9.04 12.32
N LEU A 135 7.36 -10.27 12.42
CA LEU A 135 8.19 -10.89 11.40
C LEU A 135 7.42 -11.00 10.07
N LEU A 136 6.21 -11.55 10.08
CA LEU A 136 5.40 -11.70 8.87
C LEU A 136 5.10 -10.37 8.17
N TYR A 137 4.78 -9.31 8.92
CA TYR A 137 4.58 -7.98 8.35
C TYR A 137 5.86 -7.39 7.77
N THR A 138 7.00 -7.60 8.43
CA THR A 138 8.30 -7.17 7.93
C THR A 138 8.66 -7.90 6.64
N LEU A 139 8.47 -9.24 6.61
CA LEU A 139 8.63 -10.07 5.43
C LEU A 139 7.76 -9.58 4.28
N ALA A 140 6.46 -9.40 4.49
CA ALA A 140 5.53 -8.94 3.45
C ALA A 140 5.87 -7.54 2.93
N SER A 141 6.32 -6.64 3.82
CA SER A 141 6.63 -5.25 3.47
C SER A 141 7.94 -5.14 2.67
N LEU A 142 8.94 -5.94 3.02
CA LEU A 142 10.28 -5.92 2.41
C LEU A 142 10.54 -7.15 1.51
N TRP A 143 9.50 -7.86 1.08
CA TRP A 143 9.63 -9.06 0.26
C TRP A 143 10.32 -8.73 -1.08
N LEU A 144 11.47 -9.35 -1.35
CA LEU A 144 12.20 -9.28 -2.62
C LEU A 144 11.48 -9.86 -3.86
N GLY A 145 10.33 -10.52 -3.70
CA GLY A 145 9.52 -11.03 -4.81
C GLY A 145 8.90 -9.90 -5.61
N LYS A 146 8.67 -8.75 -4.95
CA LYS A 146 8.22 -7.49 -5.57
C LYS A 146 9.38 -6.53 -5.83
N ILE A 147 10.61 -7.02 -6.03
CA ILE A 147 11.80 -6.17 -6.23
C ILE A 147 11.63 -5.19 -7.39
N ASN A 148 10.93 -5.57 -8.47
CA ASN A 148 10.66 -4.68 -9.61
C ASN A 148 9.83 -3.44 -9.24
N VAL A 149 9.11 -3.49 -8.12
CA VAL A 149 8.34 -2.38 -7.54
C VAL A 149 9.17 -1.66 -6.49
N THR A 150 9.77 -2.38 -5.53
CA THR A 150 10.44 -1.76 -4.38
C THR A 150 11.84 -1.22 -4.68
N ALA A 151 12.50 -1.69 -5.74
CA ALA A 151 13.79 -1.17 -6.20
C ALA A 151 13.66 0.05 -7.13
N SER A 152 12.47 0.26 -7.70
CA SER A 152 12.13 1.42 -8.52
C SER A 152 11.70 2.57 -7.62
N GLY A 153 12.42 3.69 -7.66
CA GLY A 153 12.20 4.79 -6.71
C GLY A 153 10.75 5.27 -6.70
N GLY A 154 10.22 5.60 -7.87
CA GLY A 154 8.86 6.11 -7.94
C GLY A 154 7.79 5.06 -7.67
N PHE A 155 7.89 3.83 -8.22
CA PHE A 155 6.93 2.76 -7.91
C PHE A 155 6.93 2.39 -6.42
N SER A 156 8.10 2.40 -5.79
CA SER A 156 8.23 2.26 -4.34
C SER A 156 7.47 3.39 -3.63
N CYS A 157 7.65 4.65 -4.02
CA CYS A 157 6.88 5.77 -3.44
C CYS A 157 5.36 5.58 -3.58
N MET A 158 4.86 5.25 -4.77
CA MET A 158 3.41 5.05 -5.02
C MET A 158 2.83 3.98 -4.10
N THR A 159 3.44 2.79 -4.11
CA THR A 159 2.94 1.64 -3.36
C THR A 159 3.11 1.81 -1.85
N SER A 160 4.20 2.44 -1.40
CA SER A 160 4.47 2.66 0.01
C SER A 160 3.59 3.76 0.61
N LEU A 161 3.30 4.84 -0.13
CA LEU A 161 2.34 5.87 0.30
C LEU A 161 0.93 5.28 0.43
N LEU A 162 0.49 4.50 -0.55
CA LEU A 162 -0.78 3.77 -0.49
C LEU A 162 -0.84 2.90 0.78
N MET A 163 0.17 2.06 0.99
CA MET A 163 0.14 1.12 2.11
C MET A 163 0.21 1.84 3.46
N ASN A 164 1.00 2.90 3.55
CA ASN A 164 1.07 3.73 4.75
C ASN A 164 -0.27 4.37 5.07
N ALA A 165 -0.93 4.96 4.07
CA ALA A 165 -2.24 5.57 4.21
C ALA A 165 -3.29 4.54 4.65
N VAL A 166 -3.34 3.37 4.01
CA VAL A 166 -4.25 2.28 4.39
C VAL A 166 -4.03 1.85 5.85
N VAL A 167 -2.78 1.66 6.27
CA VAL A 167 -2.44 1.30 7.65
C VAL A 167 -2.87 2.40 8.63
N LEU A 168 -2.62 3.67 8.32
CA LEU A 168 -3.08 4.80 9.13
C LEU A 168 -4.62 4.81 9.25
N GLY A 169 -5.33 4.56 8.15
CA GLY A 169 -6.79 4.41 8.13
C GLY A 169 -7.28 3.27 9.04
N PHE A 170 -6.63 2.10 9.00
CA PHE A 170 -6.97 0.98 9.88
C PHE A 170 -6.74 1.31 11.35
N LEU A 171 -5.60 1.93 11.67
CA LEU A 171 -5.28 2.34 13.04
C LEU A 171 -6.28 3.38 13.55
N ALA A 172 -6.67 4.35 12.71
CA ALA A 172 -7.67 5.36 13.05
C ALA A 172 -9.07 4.74 13.24
N LEU A 173 -9.49 3.79 12.39
CA LEU A 173 -10.73 3.03 12.54
C LEU A 173 -10.76 2.23 13.84
N GLY A 174 -9.66 1.55 14.19
CA GLY A 174 -9.55 0.83 15.47
C GLY A 174 -9.66 1.77 16.67
N ARG A 175 -9.11 2.99 16.57
CA ARG A 175 -9.24 4.03 17.62
C ARG A 175 -10.64 4.65 17.69
N LEU A 176 -11.36 4.75 16.57
CA LEU A 176 -12.74 5.23 16.54
C LEU A 176 -13.68 4.35 17.38
N GLN A 177 -13.40 3.05 17.47
CA GLN A 177 -14.19 2.10 18.25
C GLN A 177 -14.11 2.38 19.75
N THR A 178 -12.94 2.78 20.25
CA THR A 178 -12.67 2.91 21.70
C THR A 178 -12.75 4.34 22.21
N THR A 179 -12.87 5.32 21.31
CA THR A 179 -12.86 6.75 21.69
C THR A 179 -14.25 7.26 22.04
N GLU A 180 -14.41 7.79 23.25
CA GLU A 180 -15.66 8.42 23.71
C GLU A 180 -15.75 9.92 23.34
N SER A 181 -14.61 10.61 23.23
CA SER A 181 -14.57 12.04 22.89
C SER A 181 -15.07 12.30 21.48
N ALA A 182 -16.16 13.08 21.36
CA ALA A 182 -16.75 13.48 20.08
C ALA A 182 -15.76 14.25 19.19
N ARG A 183 -14.92 15.12 19.77
CA ARG A 183 -13.91 15.89 19.03
C ARG A 183 -12.85 14.97 18.43
N THR A 184 -12.29 14.08 19.24
CA THR A 184 -11.29 13.11 18.80
C THR A 184 -11.86 12.16 17.75
N ARG A 185 -13.12 11.72 17.93
CA ARG A 185 -13.83 10.89 16.96
C ARG A 185 -13.97 11.58 15.59
N ARG A 186 -14.28 12.88 15.55
CA ARG A 186 -14.34 13.64 14.29
C ARG A 186 -12.97 13.70 13.60
N TRP A 187 -11.90 13.99 14.34
CA TRP A 187 -10.55 14.04 13.78
C TRP A 187 -10.05 12.68 13.28
N LEU A 188 -10.31 11.60 14.03
CA LEU A 188 -9.99 10.25 13.59
C LEU A 188 -10.75 9.90 12.31
N PHE A 189 -12.05 10.22 12.24
CA PHE A 189 -12.84 9.98 11.04
C PHE A 189 -12.35 10.80 9.84
N ALA A 190 -12.04 12.08 10.04
CA ALA A 190 -11.40 12.89 9.00
C ALA A 190 -10.06 12.30 8.56
N GLY A 191 -9.27 11.75 9.49
CA GLY A 191 -8.05 11.02 9.21
C GLY A 191 -8.26 9.76 8.37
N VAL A 192 -9.33 9.00 8.62
CA VAL A 192 -9.70 7.84 7.78
C VAL A 192 -10.06 8.27 6.36
N LEU A 193 -10.84 9.35 6.20
CA LEU A 193 -11.17 9.90 4.89
C LEU A 193 -9.92 10.39 4.15
N GLY A 194 -9.04 11.13 4.85
CA GLY A 194 -7.76 11.58 4.32
C GLY A 194 -6.87 10.42 3.89
N ALA A 195 -6.79 9.36 4.70
CA ALA A 195 -6.08 8.13 4.35
C ALA A 195 -6.64 7.46 3.09
N GLY A 196 -7.97 7.41 2.93
CA GLY A 196 -8.61 6.87 1.72
C GLY A 196 -8.28 7.68 0.47
N ILE A 197 -8.29 9.01 0.58
CA ILE A 197 -7.89 9.93 -0.49
C ILE A 197 -6.41 9.74 -0.84
N VAL A 198 -5.52 9.73 0.16
CA VAL A 198 -4.08 9.51 -0.06
C VAL A 198 -3.85 8.18 -0.76
N ALA A 199 -4.49 7.09 -0.32
CA ALA A 199 -4.38 5.80 -0.98
C ALA A 199 -4.85 5.86 -2.44
N THR A 200 -6.06 6.40 -2.67
CA THR A 200 -6.72 6.49 -3.98
C THR A 200 -5.87 7.25 -5.01
N PHE A 201 -5.29 8.37 -4.61
CA PHE A 201 -4.50 9.23 -5.50
C PHE A 201 -2.99 8.99 -5.40
N SER A 202 -2.56 7.90 -4.76
CA SER A 202 -1.17 7.45 -4.78
C SER A 202 -0.92 6.32 -5.76
N PHE A 203 -1.89 5.40 -5.91
CA PHE A 203 -1.76 4.24 -6.78
C PHE A 203 -3.15 3.67 -7.07
N GLY A 204 -3.38 3.10 -8.26
CA GLY A 204 -4.71 2.68 -8.72
C GLY A 204 -5.42 1.71 -7.76
N THR A 205 -4.67 0.79 -7.16
CA THR A 205 -5.21 -0.20 -6.21
C THR A 205 -5.68 0.43 -4.89
N GLY A 206 -5.41 1.72 -4.69
CA GLY A 206 -5.83 2.52 -3.55
C GLY A 206 -7.34 2.64 -3.43
N MET A 207 -8.08 2.47 -4.53
CA MET A 207 -9.54 2.38 -4.50
C MET A 207 -10.05 1.21 -3.65
N ALA A 208 -9.26 0.14 -3.49
CA ALA A 208 -9.57 -0.97 -2.60
C ALA A 208 -9.60 -0.56 -1.11
N ALA A 209 -9.04 0.60 -0.75
CA ALA A 209 -9.08 1.10 0.63
C ALA A 209 -10.51 1.34 1.10
N TRP A 210 -11.40 1.87 0.25
CA TRP A 210 -12.78 2.20 0.60
C TRP A 210 -13.64 1.00 1.01
N PRO A 211 -13.76 -0.07 0.19
CA PRO A 211 -14.48 -1.27 0.63
C PRO A 211 -13.81 -1.92 1.84
N THR A 212 -12.48 -1.86 1.95
CA THR A 212 -11.77 -2.41 3.11
C THR A 212 -12.08 -1.64 4.40
N PHE A 213 -12.10 -0.30 4.35
CA PHE A 213 -12.50 0.55 5.47
C PHE A 213 -13.97 0.34 5.84
N LEU A 214 -14.85 0.17 4.85
CA LEU A 214 -16.25 -0.13 5.08
C LEU A 214 -16.42 -1.48 5.80
N LEU A 215 -15.76 -2.54 5.32
CA LEU A 215 -15.78 -3.85 5.97
C LEU A 215 -15.25 -3.77 7.40
N LEU A 216 -14.14 -3.08 7.64
CA LEU A 216 -13.61 -2.89 8.99
C LEU A 216 -14.55 -2.09 9.89
N ALA A 217 -15.20 -1.05 9.36
CA ALA A 217 -16.19 -0.28 10.11
C ALA A 217 -17.38 -1.17 10.53
N LEU A 218 -17.82 -2.08 9.66
CA LEU A 218 -18.86 -3.06 9.96
C LEU A 218 -18.40 -4.09 11.00
N PHE A 219 -17.17 -4.62 10.88
CA PHE A 219 -16.60 -5.55 11.85
C PHE A 219 -16.42 -4.93 13.23
N TYR A 220 -16.00 -3.66 13.29
CA TYR A 220 -15.93 -2.89 14.53
C TYR A 220 -17.29 -2.38 15.02
N ARG A 221 -18.38 -2.71 14.30
CA ARG A 221 -19.75 -2.29 14.62
C ARG A 221 -19.87 -0.78 14.83
N LEU A 222 -19.15 -0.01 14.01
CA LEU A 222 -19.25 1.44 14.01
C LEU A 222 -20.65 1.84 13.55
N GLY A 223 -21.17 2.97 14.06
CA GLY A 223 -22.53 3.41 13.75
C GLY A 223 -22.75 3.57 12.23
N TRP A 224 -23.95 3.23 11.76
CA TRP A 224 -24.31 3.21 10.34
C TRP A 224 -23.98 4.51 9.60
N LYS A 225 -24.01 5.66 10.29
CA LYS A 225 -23.63 6.96 9.73
C LYS A 225 -22.17 7.00 9.26
N ILE A 226 -21.25 6.34 9.98
CA ILE A 226 -19.84 6.23 9.60
C ILE A 226 -19.71 5.33 8.37
N ALA A 227 -20.38 4.18 8.37
CA ALA A 227 -20.38 3.27 7.23
C ALA A 227 -20.95 3.93 5.96
N ALA A 228 -22.08 4.63 6.08
CA ALA A 228 -22.70 5.38 5.00
C ALA A 228 -21.77 6.50 4.50
N ALA A 229 -21.13 7.25 5.40
CA ALA A 229 -20.20 8.29 5.01
C ALA A 229 -18.94 7.73 4.29
N LEU A 230 -18.42 6.57 4.71
CA LEU A 230 -17.33 5.89 4.00
C LEU A 230 -17.75 5.42 2.61
N ALA A 231 -18.96 4.86 2.47
CA ALA A 231 -19.49 4.41 1.20
C ALA A 231 -19.68 5.60 0.24
N VAL A 232 -20.32 6.68 0.71
CA VAL A 232 -20.49 7.92 -0.08
C VAL A 232 -19.13 8.50 -0.48
N ALA A 233 -18.18 8.59 0.45
CA ALA A 233 -16.85 9.09 0.15
C ALA A 233 -16.13 8.22 -0.90
N GLY A 234 -16.23 6.90 -0.81
CA GLY A 234 -15.66 5.99 -1.80
C GLY A 234 -16.27 6.16 -3.19
N VAL A 235 -17.60 6.30 -3.27
CA VAL A 235 -18.31 6.56 -4.54
C VAL A 235 -17.91 7.91 -5.12
N VAL A 236 -17.84 8.96 -4.30
CA VAL A 236 -17.41 10.29 -4.74
C VAL A 236 -15.98 10.25 -5.29
N ASN A 237 -15.05 9.57 -4.60
CA ASN A 237 -13.67 9.43 -5.09
C ASN A 237 -13.59 8.62 -6.39
N LEU A 238 -14.41 7.56 -6.53
CA LEU A 238 -14.52 6.82 -7.78
C LEU A 238 -14.99 7.72 -8.93
N ILE A 239 -16.04 8.52 -8.71
CA ILE A 239 -16.54 9.46 -9.71
C ILE A 239 -15.45 10.47 -10.09
N ILE A 240 -14.74 11.03 -9.10
CA ILE A 240 -13.63 11.95 -9.36
C ILE A 240 -12.59 11.27 -10.25
N LEU A 241 -12.14 10.06 -9.91
CA LEU A 241 -11.17 9.32 -10.73
C LEU A 241 -11.63 9.14 -12.18
N LEU A 242 -12.90 8.78 -12.39
CA LEU A 242 -13.45 8.57 -13.73
C LEU A 242 -13.51 9.87 -14.55
N LEU A 243 -13.69 11.01 -13.88
CA LEU A 243 -13.75 12.33 -14.50
C LEU A 243 -12.38 12.96 -14.77
N LEU A 244 -11.30 12.43 -14.18
CA LEU A 244 -9.96 12.96 -14.41
C LEU A 244 -9.49 12.74 -15.86
N PRO A 245 -8.75 13.71 -16.45
CA PRO A 245 -8.25 13.58 -17.80
C PRO A 245 -7.27 12.41 -17.91
N ASN A 246 -7.30 11.68 -19.03
CA ASN A 246 -6.39 10.57 -19.32
C ASN A 246 -5.33 11.03 -20.34
N ASN A 247 -4.09 10.60 -20.18
CA ASN A 247 -2.99 11.01 -21.05
C ASN A 247 -2.90 10.21 -22.38
N GLY A 248 -3.81 9.25 -22.59
CA GLY A 248 -3.84 8.37 -23.77
C GLY A 248 -5.02 8.59 -24.72
N GLU A 249 -6.00 9.42 -24.36
CA GLU A 249 -7.21 9.66 -25.16
C GLU A 249 -7.46 11.17 -25.28
N SER A 250 -7.90 11.62 -26.45
CA SER A 250 -8.18 13.02 -26.73
C SER A 250 -9.07 13.62 -25.63
N ALA A 251 -8.51 14.61 -24.94
CA ALA A 251 -9.17 15.24 -23.81
C ALA A 251 -10.54 15.82 -24.23
N VAL A 252 -11.55 15.57 -23.39
CA VAL A 252 -12.84 16.31 -23.26
C VAL A 252 -14.09 15.73 -23.95
N SER A 253 -14.07 14.75 -24.88
CA SER A 253 -15.34 14.25 -25.47
C SER A 253 -15.98 13.01 -24.81
N ASP A 254 -15.21 12.14 -24.14
CA ASP A 254 -15.71 10.78 -23.84
C ASP A 254 -16.06 10.50 -22.36
N GLY A 255 -15.62 11.37 -21.44
CA GLY A 255 -15.82 11.14 -19.99
C GLY A 255 -17.29 11.21 -19.52
N LEU A 256 -18.14 11.95 -20.24
CA LEU A 256 -19.56 12.12 -19.91
C LEU A 256 -20.48 11.19 -20.72
N SER A 257 -20.08 10.80 -21.94
CA SER A 257 -20.83 9.86 -22.78
C SER A 257 -20.68 8.40 -22.33
N HIS A 258 -19.63 8.05 -21.57
CA HIS A 258 -19.47 6.71 -20.95
C HIS A 258 -20.14 6.57 -19.57
N LEU A 259 -20.62 7.65 -18.96
CA LEU A 259 -21.35 7.57 -17.68
C LEU A 259 -22.79 7.05 -17.84
N LEU A 260 -23.29 6.96 -19.08
CA LEU A 260 -24.59 6.41 -19.46
C LEU A 260 -24.45 5.74 -20.85
N PRO A 261 -24.63 4.41 -21.09
CA PRO A 261 -24.87 3.26 -20.21
C PRO A 261 -23.93 2.07 -20.51
N ASP A 262 -23.09 1.63 -19.56
CA ASP A 262 -22.76 0.20 -19.44
C ASP A 262 -22.20 -0.10 -18.04
N LEU A 263 -23.12 -0.27 -17.09
CA LEU A 263 -22.80 -0.73 -15.74
C LEU A 263 -21.85 -1.95 -15.73
N PRO A 264 -21.95 -2.93 -16.66
CA PRO A 264 -20.98 -4.02 -16.76
C PRO A 264 -19.54 -3.56 -17.02
N GLN A 265 -19.33 -2.53 -17.84
CA GLN A 265 -17.99 -2.01 -18.13
C GLN A 265 -17.42 -1.23 -16.95
N ILE A 266 -18.24 -0.45 -16.25
CA ILE A 266 -17.84 0.23 -15.01
C ILE A 266 -17.47 -0.80 -13.94
N ILE A 267 -18.28 -1.85 -13.78
CA ILE A 267 -18.03 -2.95 -12.87
C ILE A 267 -16.74 -3.69 -13.27
N ALA A 268 -16.55 -4.00 -14.55
CA ALA A 268 -15.34 -4.66 -15.05
C ALA A 268 -14.10 -3.81 -14.79
N ARG A 269 -14.13 -2.51 -15.09
CA ARG A 269 -13.04 -1.57 -14.80
C ARG A 269 -12.76 -1.49 -13.30
N TYR A 270 -13.80 -1.41 -12.47
CA TYR A 270 -13.64 -1.42 -11.01
C TYR A 270 -12.98 -2.71 -10.52
N PHE A 271 -13.39 -3.87 -11.03
CA PHE A 271 -12.75 -5.16 -10.69
C PHE A 271 -11.33 -5.29 -11.25
N GLN A 272 -11.01 -4.71 -12.41
CA GLN A 272 -9.64 -4.64 -12.91
C GLN A 272 -8.75 -3.81 -11.98
N VAL A 273 -9.21 -2.64 -11.55
CA VAL A 273 -8.50 -1.78 -10.60
C VAL A 273 -8.31 -2.46 -9.24
N LEU A 274 -9.34 -3.18 -8.76
CA LEU A 274 -9.23 -3.98 -7.53
C LEU A 274 -8.31 -5.21 -7.69
N GLY A 275 -8.31 -5.83 -8.87
CA GLY A 275 -7.58 -7.05 -9.18
C GLY A 275 -6.14 -6.85 -9.66
N ALA A 276 -5.75 -5.62 -10.01
CA ALA A 276 -4.41 -5.27 -10.49
C ALA A 276 -3.24 -5.83 -9.66
N PRO A 277 -3.28 -5.88 -8.30
CA PRO A 277 -2.21 -6.51 -7.53
C PRO A 277 -2.00 -7.99 -7.84
N TRP A 278 -3.07 -8.72 -8.20
CA TRP A 278 -3.01 -10.16 -8.50
C TRP A 278 -2.62 -10.41 -9.96
N ILE A 279 -3.03 -9.52 -10.86
CA ILE A 279 -2.69 -9.58 -12.29
C ILE A 279 -1.19 -9.30 -12.48
N ASP A 280 -0.65 -8.27 -11.82
CA ASP A 280 0.79 -7.96 -11.83
C ASP A 280 1.63 -9.04 -11.15
N TYR A 281 1.08 -9.68 -10.12
CA TYR A 281 1.74 -10.80 -9.44
C TYR A 281 1.80 -12.04 -10.34
N GLY A 282 0.73 -12.34 -11.08
CA GLY A 282 0.67 -13.45 -12.02
C GLY A 282 1.62 -13.28 -13.22
N SER A 283 1.69 -12.07 -13.79
CA SER A 283 2.55 -11.76 -14.94
C SER A 283 4.05 -11.83 -14.59
N GLY A 284 4.43 -11.38 -13.39
CA GLY A 284 5.81 -11.49 -12.88
C GLY A 284 6.27 -12.92 -12.60
N TRP A 285 5.35 -13.83 -12.28
CA TRP A 285 5.65 -15.25 -12.05
C TRP A 285 5.77 -16.03 -13.35
N LEU A 286 4.85 -15.80 -14.29
CA LEU A 286 4.86 -16.45 -15.61
C LEU A 286 6.06 -16.02 -16.47
N SER A 287 6.44 -14.74 -16.43
CA SER A 287 7.61 -14.22 -17.15
C SER A 287 8.96 -14.77 -16.66
N ARG A 288 9.05 -15.26 -15.42
CA ARG A 288 10.27 -15.90 -14.88
C ARG A 288 10.36 -17.40 -15.17
N SER A 289 9.25 -18.07 -15.42
CA SER A 289 9.24 -19.49 -15.80
C SER A 289 9.69 -19.73 -17.25
N ILE A 290 9.71 -18.68 -18.09
CA ILE A 290 10.11 -18.76 -19.48
C ILE A 290 11.46 -18.06 -19.63
N ASN A 291 12.52 -18.86 -19.44
CA ASN A 291 13.90 -18.61 -19.88
C ASN A 291 14.65 -17.38 -19.25
N PRO A 292 15.65 -17.60 -18.37
CA PRO A 292 16.32 -16.52 -17.63
C PRO A 292 17.16 -15.57 -18.50
N SER A 293 17.49 -15.92 -19.75
CA SER A 293 18.29 -15.09 -20.66
C SER A 293 17.49 -14.15 -21.57
N THR A 294 16.17 -14.33 -21.70
CA THR A 294 15.28 -13.48 -22.55
C THR A 294 14.40 -12.51 -21.76
N SER A 295 14.26 -12.72 -20.45
CA SER A 295 13.36 -11.96 -19.56
C SER A 295 13.56 -10.43 -19.52
N TRP A 296 14.73 -9.93 -19.93
CA TRP A 296 14.98 -8.48 -19.97
C TRP A 296 14.40 -7.77 -21.20
N ARG A 297 14.20 -8.45 -22.34
CA ARG A 297 13.58 -7.87 -23.55
C ARG A 297 12.06 -8.06 -23.60
N GLU A 298 11.53 -9.08 -22.95
CA GLU A 298 10.10 -9.40 -22.99
C GLU A 298 9.27 -8.70 -21.91
N SER A 299 9.88 -8.08 -20.89
CA SER A 299 9.13 -7.23 -19.95
C SER A 299 8.55 -5.97 -20.60
N SER A 300 9.06 -5.58 -21.77
CA SER A 300 8.41 -4.62 -22.69
C SER A 300 7.23 -5.23 -23.46
N ALA A 301 7.26 -6.52 -23.76
CA ALA A 301 6.20 -7.23 -24.50
C ALA A 301 5.03 -7.67 -23.61
N CYS A 302 5.19 -7.80 -22.29
CA CYS A 302 4.05 -8.02 -21.38
C CYS A 302 3.11 -6.81 -21.27
N SER A 303 3.51 -5.64 -21.78
CA SER A 303 2.59 -4.51 -21.98
C SER A 303 1.71 -4.66 -23.25
N GLU A 304 2.02 -5.60 -24.14
CA GLU A 304 1.25 -5.86 -25.36
C GLU A 304 0.06 -6.82 -25.13
N TRP A 305 0.04 -7.57 -24.03
CA TRP A 305 -1.01 -8.57 -23.76
C TRP A 305 -2.30 -8.01 -23.14
N LEU A 306 -2.43 -6.69 -23.01
CA LEU A 306 -3.67 -6.01 -22.58
C LEU A 306 -4.41 -5.27 -23.71
N TRP A 307 -4.01 -5.45 -24.97
CA TRP A 307 -4.72 -4.85 -26.11
C TRP A 307 -5.23 -5.91 -27.08
N PRO A 308 -6.54 -5.93 -27.36
CA PRO A 308 -7.03 -6.43 -28.64
C PRO A 308 -7.79 -5.30 -29.34
N PHE A 309 -7.09 -4.31 -29.91
CA PHE A 309 -7.64 -3.56 -31.04
C PHE A 309 -6.53 -3.18 -32.01
N THR A 310 -6.51 -3.92 -33.11
CA THR A 310 -5.92 -3.56 -34.40
C THR A 310 -6.66 -2.39 -35.04
N VAL A 311 -5.87 -1.61 -35.80
CA VAL A 311 -6.17 -0.46 -36.69
C VAL A 311 -6.12 0.90 -36.01
#